data_AF-Q72N70-F1
#
_entry.id   AF-Q72N70-F1
#
_cell.length_a   1.000
_cell.length_b   1.000
_cell.length_c   1.000
_cell.angle_alpha   90.00
_cell.angle_beta   90.00
_cell.angle_gamma   90.00
#
_symmetry.space_group_name_H-M   'P 1'
#
loop_
_entity.id
_entity.type
_entity.pdbx_description
1 polymer ?
#
loop_
_entity_poly.entity_id
_entity_poly.type
_entity_poly.pdbx_seq_one_letter_code
_entity_poly.pdbx_strand_id
1 'polypeptide(L)'
;MMKATQSNLVSLKLQNCMKSGRKSAFLIFILTFSILFFIECRKTPNEEECVENQMHNVKLIADASEDEIPPTMQQIMLKQILQPDMSKAIVLRCMSEKTLKQVQCELKKEKFRDLIECKKFGKEESK
;
A
#
# COMPACT_ATOMS: atom_id res chain seq x y z
N MET A 1 -11.51 75.24 -34.64
CA MET A 1 -10.79 75.42 -33.36
C MET A 1 -11.01 74.19 -32.50
N MET A 2 -9.92 73.58 -32.05
CA MET A 2 -9.85 72.37 -31.24
C MET A 2 -10.29 72.64 -29.79
N LYS A 3 -10.97 71.67 -29.16
CA LYS A 3 -10.36 70.90 -28.05
C LYS A 3 -11.24 69.70 -27.65
N ALA A 4 -10.67 68.52 -27.84
CA ALA A 4 -11.09 67.27 -27.24
C ALA A 4 -10.51 67.17 -25.82
N THR A 5 -11.34 66.88 -24.81
CA THR A 5 -10.99 66.27 -23.50
C THR A 5 -12.34 65.99 -22.82
N GLN A 6 -12.69 64.83 -22.27
CA GLN A 6 -11.89 63.92 -21.48
C GLN A 6 -12.49 62.51 -21.51
N SER A 7 -11.56 61.58 -21.61
CA SER A 7 -11.61 60.13 -21.57
C SER A 7 -12.36 59.50 -20.39
N ASN A 8 -13.01 58.36 -20.71
CA ASN A 8 -13.01 57.10 -19.96
C ASN A 8 -13.15 57.18 -18.42
N LEU A 9 -14.30 56.70 -17.93
CA LEU A 9 -14.24 55.64 -16.93
C LEU A 9 -15.50 54.79 -17.06
N VAL A 10 -15.43 53.80 -17.96
CA VAL A 10 -16.21 52.57 -17.77
C VAL A 10 -15.85 52.11 -16.37
N SER A 11 -16.79 52.26 -15.44
CA SER A 11 -16.68 51.66 -14.12
C SER A 11 -16.77 50.15 -14.35
N LEU A 12 -15.61 49.58 -14.69
CA LEU A 12 -15.28 48.21 -14.38
C LEU A 12 -15.50 48.12 -12.87
N LYS A 13 -16.73 47.75 -12.49
CA LYS A 13 -16.95 46.95 -11.31
C LYS A 13 -16.05 45.74 -11.50
N LEU A 14 -14.81 45.90 -11.06
CA LEU A 14 -13.89 44.85 -10.72
C LEU A 14 -14.62 44.10 -9.61
N GLN A 15 -15.50 43.22 -10.06
CA GLN A 15 -16.03 42.12 -9.29
C GLN A 15 -14.76 41.42 -8.81
N ASN A 16 -14.37 41.72 -7.57
CA ASN A 16 -13.17 41.20 -6.94
C ASN A 16 -13.20 39.69 -7.05
N CYS A 17 -12.55 39.17 -8.08
CA CYS A 17 -12.31 37.76 -8.29
C CYS A 17 -11.45 37.30 -7.11
N MET A 18 -12.05 36.43 -6.32
CA MET A 18 -11.38 35.36 -5.59
C MET A 18 -10.32 35.79 -4.57
N LYS A 19 -10.77 36.02 -3.33
CA LYS A 19 -10.05 35.49 -2.17
C LYS A 19 -10.56 34.08 -1.83
N SER A 20 -10.56 33.21 -2.84
CA SER A 20 -10.92 31.77 -2.74
C SER A 20 -9.67 30.89 -2.72
N GLY A 21 -8.59 31.34 -2.07
CA GLY A 21 -7.33 30.58 -1.98
C GLY A 21 -7.33 29.54 -0.87
N ARG A 22 -7.92 29.87 0.30
CA ARG A 22 -7.83 29.01 1.50
C ARG A 22 -8.63 27.71 1.41
N LYS A 23 -9.82 27.75 0.79
CA LYS A 23 -10.61 26.51 0.56
C LYS A 23 -10.10 25.72 -0.64
N SER A 24 -9.62 26.40 -1.68
CA SER A 24 -9.01 25.75 -2.86
C SER A 24 -7.73 24.99 -2.50
N ALA A 25 -6.80 25.61 -1.77
CA ALA A 25 -5.57 24.94 -1.33
C ALA A 25 -5.84 23.77 -0.36
N PHE A 26 -6.86 23.89 0.51
CA PHE A 26 -7.28 22.80 1.39
C PHE A 26 -7.88 21.62 0.62
N LEU A 27 -8.69 21.87 -0.41
CA LEU A 27 -9.22 20.83 -1.29
C LEU A 27 -8.13 20.17 -2.14
N ILE A 28 -7.17 20.95 -2.66
CA ILE A 28 -6.00 20.43 -3.38
C ILE A 28 -5.14 19.59 -2.44
N PHE A 29 -4.91 20.02 -1.20
CA PHE A 29 -4.17 19.26 -0.19
C PHE A 29 -4.86 17.93 0.14
N ILE A 30 -6.18 17.93 0.38
CA ILE A 30 -6.94 16.69 0.62
C ILE A 30 -6.89 15.78 -0.62
N LEU A 31 -7.06 16.33 -1.82
CA LEU A 31 -7.05 15.57 -3.07
C LEU A 31 -5.68 14.92 -3.31
N THR A 32 -4.59 15.68 -3.17
CA THR A 32 -3.23 15.17 -3.31
C THR A 32 -2.88 14.13 -2.25
N PHE A 33 -3.24 14.36 -0.99
CA PHE A 33 -3.05 13.37 0.08
C PHE A 33 -3.85 12.09 -0.17
N SER A 34 -5.10 12.22 -0.65
CA SER A 34 -5.92 11.06 -1.00
C SER A 34 -5.30 10.27 -2.16
N ILE A 35 -4.86 10.94 -3.22
CA ILE A 35 -4.20 10.30 -4.36
C ILE A 35 -2.92 9.57 -3.93
N LEU A 36 -2.07 10.22 -3.12
CA LEU A 36 -0.85 9.60 -2.60
C LEU A 36 -1.16 8.36 -1.73
N PHE A 37 -2.16 8.45 -0.86
CA PHE A 37 -2.61 7.34 -0.03
C PHE A 37 -3.17 6.18 -0.87
N PHE A 38 -3.94 6.47 -1.93
CA PHE A 38 -4.45 5.47 -2.87
C PHE A 38 -3.32 4.78 -3.66
N ILE A 39 -2.29 5.52 -4.07
CA ILE A 39 -1.12 4.96 -4.75
C ILE A 39 -0.37 4.00 -3.81
N GLU A 40 -0.21 4.39 -2.55
CA GLU A 40 0.49 3.59 -1.55
C GLU A 40 -0.29 2.32 -1.15
N CYS A 41 -1.63 2.35 -1.20
CA CYS A 41 -2.46 1.18 -0.97
C CYS A 41 -2.47 0.18 -2.14
N ARG A 42 -2.06 0.56 -3.36
CA ARG A 42 -2.03 -0.33 -4.53
C ARG A 42 -0.65 -0.89 -4.85
N LYS A 43 0.39 -0.52 -4.09
CA LYS A 43 1.75 -0.98 -4.37
C LYS A 43 1.83 -2.50 -4.17
N THR A 44 2.13 -3.21 -5.26
CA THR A 44 2.43 -4.65 -5.25
C THR A 44 3.86 -4.84 -4.76
N PRO A 45 4.12 -5.89 -3.98
CA PRO A 45 5.49 -6.21 -3.59
C PRO A 45 6.31 -6.67 -4.80
N ASN A 46 7.60 -6.40 -4.78
CA ASN A 46 8.54 -6.88 -5.80
C ASN A 46 9.01 -8.32 -5.48
N GLU A 47 9.82 -8.90 -6.39
CA GLU A 47 10.32 -10.27 -6.22
C GLU A 47 11.20 -10.41 -4.97
N GLU A 48 12.11 -9.46 -4.73
CA GLU A 48 13.04 -9.46 -3.59
C GLU A 48 12.30 -9.45 -2.24
N GLU A 49 11.31 -8.55 -2.09
CA GLU A 49 10.46 -8.46 -0.90
C GLU A 49 9.67 -9.75 -0.67
N CYS A 50 9.22 -10.41 -1.74
CA CYS A 50 8.51 -11.68 -1.64
C CYS A 50 9.43 -12.87 -1.33
N VAL A 51 10.67 -12.87 -1.81
CA VAL A 51 11.70 -13.86 -1.44
C VAL A 51 12.07 -13.70 0.02
N GLU A 52 12.35 -12.48 0.47
CA GLU A 52 12.66 -12.18 1.87
C GLU A 52 11.52 -12.63 2.79
N ASN A 53 10.28 -12.30 2.42
CA ASN A 53 9.10 -12.71 3.17
C ASN A 53 8.88 -14.22 3.16
N GLN A 54 9.19 -14.92 2.06
CA GLN A 54 9.15 -16.38 2.04
C GLN A 54 10.16 -16.95 3.04
N MET A 55 11.42 -16.48 3.01
CA MET A 55 12.46 -16.94 3.94
C MET A 55 12.08 -16.66 5.40
N HIS A 56 11.55 -15.48 5.68
CA HIS A 56 11.05 -15.11 7.01
C HIS A 56 9.94 -16.04 7.48
N ASN A 57 8.94 -16.30 6.64
CA ASN A 57 7.84 -17.21 6.99
C ASN A 57 8.32 -18.66 7.19
N VAL A 58 9.29 -19.13 6.41
CA VAL A 58 9.93 -20.44 6.61
C VAL A 58 10.60 -20.51 7.98
N LYS A 59 11.31 -19.45 8.37
CA LYS A 59 11.92 -19.34 9.70
C LYS A 59 10.87 -19.37 10.80
N LEU A 60 9.80 -18.59 10.68
CA LEU A 60 8.69 -18.60 11.65
C LEU A 60 8.05 -19.98 11.79
N ILE A 61 7.92 -20.73 10.69
CA ILE A 61 7.42 -22.11 10.74
C ILE A 61 8.40 -23.01 11.48
N ALA A 62 9.71 -22.91 11.21
CA ALA A 62 10.74 -23.72 11.86
C ALA A 62 10.87 -23.43 13.37
N ASP A 63 10.67 -22.17 13.77
CA ASP A 63 10.76 -21.71 15.16
C ASP A 63 9.41 -21.81 15.91
N ALA A 64 8.34 -22.24 15.25
CA ALA A 64 7.03 -22.38 15.86
C ALA A 64 7.04 -23.43 16.98
N SER A 65 6.42 -23.11 18.12
CA SER A 65 6.23 -24.05 19.23
C SER A 65 5.27 -25.17 18.87
N GLU A 66 5.35 -26.32 19.54
CA GLU A 66 4.44 -27.46 19.31
C GLU A 66 2.96 -27.10 19.47
N ASP A 67 2.65 -26.15 20.37
CA ASP A 67 1.31 -25.61 20.59
C ASP A 67 0.79 -24.75 19.41
N GLU A 68 1.68 -24.17 18.60
CA GLU A 68 1.32 -23.37 17.42
C GLU A 68 1.25 -24.24 16.16
N ILE A 69 2.26 -25.09 15.95
CA ILE A 69 2.33 -26.03 14.83
C ILE A 69 2.80 -27.38 15.37
N PRO A 70 1.99 -28.45 15.29
CA PRO A 70 2.42 -29.78 15.68
C PRO A 70 3.68 -30.21 14.90
N PRO A 71 4.65 -30.90 15.52
CA PRO A 71 5.93 -31.25 14.89
C PRO A 71 5.79 -31.97 13.54
N THR A 72 4.85 -32.91 13.44
CA THR A 72 4.56 -33.64 12.19
C THR A 72 4.09 -32.69 11.08
N MET A 73 3.24 -31.72 11.42
CA MET A 73 2.74 -30.74 10.46
C MET A 73 3.84 -29.77 10.03
N GLN A 74 4.67 -29.33 10.98
CA GLN A 74 5.82 -28.47 10.73
C GLN A 74 6.77 -29.10 9.70
N GLN A 75 7.10 -30.38 9.87
CA GLN A 75 7.95 -31.11 8.92
C GLN A 75 7.32 -31.22 7.52
N ILE A 76 6.01 -31.49 7.44
CA ILE A 76 5.30 -31.55 6.16
C ILE A 76 5.33 -30.19 5.46
N MET A 77 5.03 -29.11 6.19
CA MET A 77 5.04 -27.75 5.66
C MET A 77 6.42 -27.35 5.13
N LEU A 78 7.48 -27.55 5.94
CA LEU A 78 8.85 -27.24 5.55
C LEU A 78 9.26 -28.05 4.31
N LYS A 79 8.95 -29.35 4.28
CA LYS A 79 9.27 -30.21 3.13
C LYS A 79 8.60 -29.72 1.85
N GLN A 80 7.37 -29.21 1.91
CA GLN A 80 6.67 -28.67 0.74
C GLN A 80 7.23 -27.32 0.29
N ILE A 81 7.44 -26.38 1.23
CA ILE A 81 7.85 -25.00 0.89
C ILE A 81 9.29 -24.97 0.36
N LEU A 82 10.16 -25.88 0.81
CA LEU A 82 11.54 -25.98 0.37
C LEU A 82 11.69 -26.63 -1.02
N GLN A 83 10.62 -27.15 -1.62
CA GLN A 83 10.68 -27.62 -3.01
C GLN A 83 10.91 -26.44 -3.96
N PRO A 84 11.88 -26.49 -4.89
CA PRO A 84 12.20 -25.35 -5.75
C PRO A 84 11.02 -24.81 -6.56
N ASP A 85 10.18 -25.70 -7.10
CA ASP A 85 9.00 -25.31 -7.88
C ASP A 85 7.95 -24.63 -7.01
N MET A 86 7.75 -25.13 -5.79
CA MET A 86 6.85 -24.55 -4.81
C MET A 86 7.35 -23.18 -4.35
N SER A 87 8.66 -23.04 -4.09
CA SER A 87 9.27 -21.76 -3.74
C SER A 87 9.01 -20.69 -4.79
N LYS A 88 9.24 -21.02 -6.07
CA LYS A 88 8.95 -20.09 -7.19
C LYS A 88 7.46 -19.75 -7.25
N ALA A 89 6.59 -20.74 -7.12
CA ALA A 89 5.15 -20.52 -7.12
C ALA A 89 4.70 -19.61 -5.96
N ILE A 90 5.29 -19.76 -4.76
CA ILE A 90 5.00 -18.92 -3.59
C ILE A 90 5.42 -17.46 -3.83
N VAL A 91 6.60 -17.22 -4.40
CA VAL A 91 7.07 -15.86 -4.73
C VAL A 91 6.15 -15.20 -5.77
N LEU A 92 5.85 -15.90 -6.87
CA LEU A 92 4.93 -15.40 -7.91
C LEU A 92 3.55 -15.10 -7.33
N ARG A 93 3.04 -15.98 -6.47
CA ARG A 93 1.76 -15.79 -5.80
C ARG A 93 1.79 -14.58 -4.88
N CYS A 94 2.86 -14.40 -4.10
CA CYS A 94 3.05 -13.23 -3.24
C CYS A 94 2.95 -11.91 -4.02
N MET A 95 3.64 -11.80 -5.16
CA MET A 95 3.58 -10.62 -6.02
C MET A 95 2.16 -10.35 -6.55
N SER A 96 1.43 -11.42 -6.88
CA SER A 96 0.09 -11.33 -7.46
C SER A 96 -1.04 -11.08 -6.45
N GLU A 97 -0.96 -11.64 -5.24
CA GLU A 97 -2.08 -11.70 -4.31
C GLU A 97 -1.90 -10.80 -3.07
N LYS A 98 -0.66 -10.48 -2.69
CA LYS A 98 -0.41 -9.64 -1.50
C LYS A 98 -0.27 -8.16 -1.87
N THR A 99 -0.47 -7.31 -0.87
CA THR A 99 -0.07 -5.90 -0.94
C THR A 99 1.31 -5.74 -0.31
N LEU A 100 2.03 -4.68 -0.68
CA LEU A 100 3.30 -4.35 -0.05
C LEU A 100 3.15 -4.18 1.48
N LYS A 101 2.07 -3.53 1.93
CA LYS A 101 1.80 -3.33 3.36
C LYS A 101 1.58 -4.64 4.10
N GLN A 102 0.96 -5.63 3.46
CA GLN A 102 0.82 -6.96 4.03
C GLN A 102 2.20 -7.63 4.20
N VAL A 103 3.04 -7.61 3.16
CA VAL A 103 4.40 -8.19 3.23
C VAL A 103 5.24 -7.53 4.32
N GLN A 104 5.22 -6.20 4.39
CA GLN A 104 5.91 -5.45 5.44
C GLN A 104 5.37 -5.70 6.85
N CYS A 105 4.09 -6.05 6.98
CA CYS A 105 3.51 -6.48 8.25
C CYS A 105 4.03 -7.86 8.64
N GLU A 106 4.03 -8.82 7.70
CA GLU A 106 4.46 -10.20 7.93
C GLU A 106 5.94 -10.27 8.34
N LEU A 107 6.81 -9.49 7.67
CA LEU A 107 8.25 -9.37 8.00
C LEU A 107 8.51 -8.85 9.42
N LYS A 108 7.56 -8.14 10.04
CA LYS A 108 7.69 -7.61 11.41
C LYS A 108 7.20 -8.57 12.48
N LYS A 109 6.58 -9.70 12.11
CA LYS A 109 6.07 -10.67 13.08
C LYS A 109 7.16 -11.64 13.52
N GLU A 110 7.17 -11.96 14.81
CA GLU A 110 8.11 -12.91 15.41
C GLU A 110 7.50 -14.30 15.63
N LYS A 111 6.17 -14.41 15.55
CA LYS A 111 5.44 -15.68 15.74
C LYS A 111 4.59 -15.98 14.53
N PHE A 112 4.50 -17.28 14.20
CA PHE A 112 3.72 -17.74 13.07
C PHE A 112 2.22 -17.39 13.23
N ARG A 113 1.68 -17.57 14.43
CA ARG A 113 0.27 -17.26 14.71
C ARG A 113 -0.11 -15.79 14.47
N ASP A 114 0.84 -14.86 14.64
CA ASP A 114 0.58 -13.42 14.53
C ASP A 114 0.47 -12.95 13.08
N LEU A 115 0.85 -13.79 12.11
CA LEU A 115 0.72 -13.50 10.67
C LEU A 115 -0.75 -13.32 10.26
N ILE A 116 -1.69 -13.90 11.00
CA ILE A 116 -3.13 -13.74 10.74
C ILE A 116 -3.57 -12.28 10.80
N GLU A 117 -2.94 -11.47 11.65
CA GLU A 117 -3.27 -10.05 11.79
C GLU A 117 -2.91 -9.24 10.55
N CYS A 118 -1.93 -9.70 9.76
CA CYS A 118 -1.47 -9.02 8.57
C CYS A 118 -2.44 -9.17 7.39
N LYS A 119 -3.37 -10.14 7.45
CA LYS A 119 -4.42 -10.33 6.42
C LYS A 119 -5.30 -9.10 6.23
N LYS A 120 -5.45 -8.25 7.25
CA LYS A 120 -6.21 -6.98 7.16
C LYS A 120 -5.64 -6.00 6.12
N PHE A 121 -4.38 -6.16 5.74
CA PHE A 121 -3.73 -5.37 4.70
C PHE A 121 -3.76 -6.05 3.34
N GLY A 122 -4.31 -7.26 3.23
CA GLY A 122 -4.42 -8.01 1.99
C GLY A 122 -5.42 -7.42 1.02
N LYS A 123 -5.41 -7.93 -0.22
CA LYS A 123 -6.42 -7.59 -1.22
C LYS A 123 -7.75 -8.18 -0.78
N GLU A 124 -8.85 -7.47 -1.05
CA GLU A 124 -10.19 -8.03 -0.83
C GLU A 124 -10.35 -9.28 -1.70
N GLU A 125 -10.79 -10.38 -1.09
CA GLU A 125 -11.13 -11.59 -1.82
C GLU A 125 -12.28 -11.25 -2.76
N SER A 126 -12.00 -11.28 -4.07
CA SER A 126 -13.04 -11.16 -5.08
C SER A 126 -13.92 -12.41 -4.98
N LYS A 127 -15.09 -12.26 -4.35
CA LYS A 127 -16.11 -13.31 -4.24
C LYS A 127 -16.65 -13.73 -5.61
#